data_AF-M4FIM5-F1
#
_entry.id   AF-M4FIM5-F1
#
_cell.length_a   1.000
_cell.length_b   1.000
_cell.length_c   1.000
_cell.angle_alpha   90.00
_cell.angle_beta   90.00
_cell.angle_gamma   90.00
#
_symmetry.space_group_name_H-M   'P 1'
#
loop_
_entity.id
_entity.type
_entity.pdbx_description
1 polymer ?
#
loop_
_entity_poly.entity_id
_entity_poly.type
_entity_poly.pdbx_seq_one_letter_code
_entity_poly.pdbx_strand_id
1 'polypeptide(L)'
;MVYSNEKSLHQLLSHCPVLEDLVLERNDEDNNSPFTLSVIVPSLQRLTLKISRGYHFEGLVINTPSLMYFKILDYLEEYARDDNSNYSYYFEDTPKLEEADIESTYPDINKFVRSIRSVKRLSLCIRVNADEERHYAILQAIALDEDELRETRDETLPDEEGMNRLQLF
;
A
#
# COMPACT_ATOMS: atom_id res chain seq x y z
N MET A 1 -3.86 26.11 -5.33
CA MET A 1 -2.54 26.49 -4.79
C MET A 1 -1.62 25.29 -4.95
N VAL A 2 -0.41 25.48 -5.47
CA VAL A 2 0.57 24.38 -5.62
C VAL A 2 1.40 24.29 -4.34
N TYR A 3 1.46 23.10 -3.77
CA TYR A 3 2.17 22.77 -2.54
C TYR A 3 3.48 22.07 -2.90
N SER A 4 4.62 22.56 -2.43
CA SER A 4 5.95 22.04 -2.82
C SER A 4 6.70 21.28 -1.72
N ASN A 5 6.31 21.36 -0.44
CA ASN A 5 6.92 20.61 0.67
C ASN A 5 6.09 20.63 1.96
N GLU A 6 6.30 19.67 2.87
CA GLU A 6 5.56 19.51 4.14
C GLU A 6 5.48 20.78 4.98
N LYS A 7 6.57 21.53 5.05
CA LYS A 7 6.65 22.80 5.79
C LYS A 7 5.65 23.82 5.24
N SER A 8 5.43 23.83 3.93
CA SER A 8 4.50 24.74 3.27
C SER A 8 3.04 24.42 3.58
N LEU A 9 2.65 23.13 3.64
CA LEU A 9 1.29 22.75 4.05
C LEU A 9 1.06 23.07 5.52
N HIS A 10 1.98 22.67 6.38
CA HIS A 10 1.84 22.98 7.81
C HIS A 10 1.71 24.49 8.04
N GLN A 11 2.53 25.30 7.36
CA GLN A 11 2.43 26.76 7.41
C GLN A 11 1.09 27.25 6.84
N LEU A 12 0.60 26.71 5.73
CA LEU A 12 -0.69 27.11 5.17
C LEU A 12 -1.83 26.81 6.15
N LEU A 13 -1.89 25.59 6.67
CA LEU A 13 -2.92 25.14 7.60
C LEU A 13 -2.87 25.92 8.93
N SER A 14 -1.68 26.31 9.41
CA SER A 14 -1.56 27.13 10.63
C SER A 14 -2.16 28.53 10.50
N HIS A 15 -2.26 29.08 9.28
CA HIS A 15 -2.92 30.36 9.03
C HIS A 15 -4.44 30.25 8.84
N CYS A 16 -4.99 29.03 8.85
CA CYS A 16 -6.41 28.77 8.61
C CYS A 16 -7.06 28.01 9.78
N PRO A 17 -7.08 28.57 11.01
CA PRO A 17 -7.54 27.86 12.20
C PRO A 17 -9.04 27.51 12.21
N VAL A 18 -9.84 28.09 11.32
CA VAL A 18 -11.30 27.86 11.19
C VAL A 18 -11.67 27.05 9.95
N LEU A 19 -10.69 26.43 9.28
CA LEU A 19 -10.93 25.67 8.06
C LEU A 19 -11.76 24.41 8.33
N GLU A 20 -12.90 24.27 7.66
CA GLU A 20 -13.82 23.13 7.84
C GLU A 20 -13.72 22.07 6.74
N ASP A 21 -13.27 22.45 5.53
CA ASP A 21 -13.17 21.56 4.37
C ASP A 21 -11.80 21.71 3.70
N LEU A 22 -11.08 20.59 3.56
CA LEU A 22 -9.77 20.52 2.93
C LEU A 22 -9.75 19.43 1.86
N VAL A 23 -9.38 19.85 0.65
CA VAL A 23 -9.05 18.96 -0.47
C VAL A 23 -7.57 19.10 -0.76
N LEU A 24 -6.85 17.99 -0.76
CA LEU A 24 -5.42 17.95 -1.04
C LEU A 24 -5.13 16.88 -2.10
N GLU A 25 -4.49 17.32 -3.17
CA GLU A 25 -3.96 16.45 -4.21
C GLU A 25 -2.44 16.57 -4.19
N ARG A 26 -1.77 15.42 -4.06
CA ARG A 26 -0.31 15.31 -4.06
C ARG A 26 0.09 14.21 -5.01
N ASN A 27 0.88 14.57 -6.01
CA ASN A 27 1.63 13.63 -6.82
C ASN A 27 3.05 13.57 -6.24
N ASP A 28 3.69 12.41 -6.32
CA ASP A 28 5.08 12.30 -5.90
C ASP A 28 5.94 13.11 -6.90
N GLU A 29 6.81 13.96 -6.37
CA GLU A 29 7.74 14.78 -7.16
C GLU A 29 9.15 14.34 -6.77
N ASP A 30 9.60 13.18 -7.26
CA ASP A 30 11.00 12.65 -7.22
C ASP A 30 11.84 13.10 -5.99
N ASN A 31 11.21 13.17 -4.82
CA ASN A 31 11.82 13.80 -3.68
C ASN A 31 12.50 12.68 -2.92
N ASN A 32 13.82 12.59 -3.07
CA ASN A 32 14.67 11.53 -2.50
C ASN A 32 14.64 11.42 -0.97
N SER A 33 13.85 12.25 -0.28
CA SER A 33 13.73 12.27 1.17
C SER A 33 12.43 11.60 1.62
N PRO A 34 12.49 10.68 2.60
CA PRO A 34 11.31 10.17 3.28
C PRO A 34 10.42 11.31 3.79
N PHE A 35 9.11 11.12 3.70
CA PHE A 35 8.15 12.17 4.01
C PHE A 35 6.89 11.57 4.67
N THR A 36 6.35 12.29 5.66
CA THR A 36 5.10 11.99 6.36
C THR A 36 4.13 13.16 6.18
N LEU A 37 2.96 12.90 5.57
CA LEU A 37 1.93 13.91 5.43
C LEU A 37 1.21 14.11 6.77
N SER A 38 1.19 15.33 7.30
CA SER A 38 0.50 15.66 8.54
C SER A 38 -0.61 16.71 8.31
N VAL A 39 -1.83 16.38 8.72
CA VAL A 39 -2.99 17.27 8.67
C VAL A 39 -3.47 17.52 10.10
N ILE A 40 -3.16 18.72 10.60
CA ILE A 40 -3.47 19.14 11.98
C ILE A 40 -4.30 20.43 11.93
N VAL A 41 -5.62 20.29 11.95
CA VAL A 41 -6.58 21.39 11.89
C VAL A 41 -7.77 21.04 12.76
N PRO A 42 -7.87 21.58 13.99
CA PRO A 42 -8.90 21.17 14.95
C PRO A 42 -10.33 21.38 14.48
N SER A 43 -10.58 22.40 13.66
CA SER A 43 -11.89 22.77 13.12
C SER A 43 -12.32 21.95 11.89
N LEU A 44 -11.43 21.12 11.34
CA LEU A 44 -11.67 20.44 10.07
C LEU A 44 -12.75 19.35 10.22
N GLN A 45 -13.77 19.44 9.38
CA GLN A 45 -14.91 18.53 9.35
C GLN A 45 -14.86 17.58 8.15
N ARG A 46 -14.28 18.01 7.02
CA ARG A 46 -14.20 17.25 5.78
C ARG A 46 -12.77 17.25 5.25
N LEU A 47 -12.25 16.05 4.99
CA LEU A 47 -10.92 15.86 4.43
C LEU A 47 -11.01 14.94 3.21
N THR A 48 -10.53 15.43 2.06
CA THR A 48 -10.37 14.65 0.83
C THR A 48 -8.92 14.65 0.41
N LEU A 49 -8.33 13.47 0.29
CA LEU A 49 -6.95 13.26 -0.10
C LEU A 49 -6.86 12.48 -1.41
N LYS A 50 -6.00 12.94 -2.31
CA LYS A 50 -5.56 12.19 -3.50
C LYS A 50 -4.03 12.14 -3.49
N ILE A 51 -3.46 10.95 -3.34
CA ILE A 51 -2.03 10.77 -3.07
C ILE A 51 -1.44 9.72 -4.02
N SER A 52 -0.41 10.12 -4.78
CA SER A 52 0.52 9.15 -5.40
C SER A 52 1.54 8.71 -4.36
N ARG A 53 1.62 7.41 -4.09
CA ARG A 53 2.61 6.84 -3.16
C ARG A 53 3.84 6.43 -3.96
N GLY A 54 4.96 7.11 -3.77
CA GLY A 54 6.26 6.60 -4.17
C GLY A 54 7.07 6.07 -2.98
N TYR A 55 8.32 5.70 -3.25
CA TYR A 55 9.20 4.98 -2.32
C TYR A 55 9.43 5.68 -0.98
N HIS A 56 9.30 7.00 -0.96
CA HIS A 56 9.66 7.82 0.18
C HIS A 56 8.45 8.18 1.06
N PHE A 57 7.26 7.65 0.76
CA PHE A 57 6.08 7.94 1.56
C PHE A 57 5.99 7.04 2.80
N GLU A 58 6.21 7.62 3.98
CA GLU A 58 6.25 6.86 5.24
C GLU A 58 4.88 6.73 5.91
N GLY A 59 4.04 7.76 5.81
CA GLY A 59 2.84 7.82 6.63
C GLY A 59 1.92 9.01 6.38
N LEU A 60 0.68 8.84 6.83
CA LEU A 60 -0.31 9.90 6.97
C LEU A 60 -0.75 10.01 8.42
N VAL A 61 -0.55 11.20 8.99
CA VAL A 61 -0.97 11.58 10.35
C VAL A 61 -2.15 12.54 10.25
N ILE A 62 -3.28 12.16 10.84
CA ILE A 62 -4.49 12.98 10.89
C ILE A 62 -4.80 13.29 12.35
N ASN A 63 -4.71 14.58 12.71
CA ASN A 63 -5.08 15.09 14.01
C ASN A 63 -6.11 16.22 13.84
N THR A 64 -7.36 15.81 13.66
CA THR A 64 -8.50 16.67 13.35
C THR A 64 -9.72 16.17 14.11
N PRO A 65 -9.88 16.51 15.41
CA PRO A 65 -10.92 15.95 16.29
C PRO A 65 -12.36 16.18 15.81
N SER A 66 -12.61 17.23 15.03
CA SER A 66 -13.92 17.54 14.45
C SER A 66 -14.23 16.81 13.15
N LEU A 67 -13.36 15.89 12.68
CA LEU A 67 -13.52 15.25 11.38
C LEU A 67 -14.74 14.32 11.34
N MET A 68 -15.63 14.58 10.38
CA MET A 68 -16.87 13.85 10.16
C MET A 68 -16.88 13.10 8.82
N TYR A 69 -16.15 13.60 7.83
CA TYR A 69 -16.04 13.02 6.50
C TYR A 69 -14.57 12.84 6.11
N PHE A 70 -14.21 11.63 5.71
CA PHE A 70 -12.86 11.31 5.23
C PHE A 70 -12.95 10.59 3.90
N LYS A 71 -12.26 11.11 2.88
CA LYS A 71 -12.07 10.44 1.61
C LYS A 71 -10.60 10.35 1.28
N ILE A 72 -10.16 9.18 0.86
CA ILE A 72 -8.82 8.98 0.34
C ILE A 72 -8.82 8.17 -0.95
N LEU A 73 -8.11 8.68 -1.93
CA LEU A 73 -7.70 7.98 -3.14
C LEU A 73 -6.17 7.90 -3.12
N ASP A 74 -5.63 6.70 -2.91
CA ASP A 74 -4.21 6.47 -3.05
C ASP A 74 -3.92 5.38 -4.09
N TYR A 75 -2.71 5.42 -4.64
CA TYR A 75 -2.20 4.36 -5.51
C TYR A 75 -0.69 4.25 -5.35
N LEU A 76 -0.17 3.04 -5.49
CA LEU A 76 1.28 2.79 -5.50
C LEU A 76 1.80 3.03 -6.92
N GLU A 77 2.90 3.76 -7.06
CA GLU A 77 3.57 3.88 -8.35
C GLU A 77 4.16 2.53 -8.79
N GLU A 78 3.98 2.19 -10.06
CA GLU A 78 4.27 0.87 -10.65
C GLU A 78 5.72 0.39 -10.46
N TYR A 79 6.65 1.32 -10.22
CA TYR A 79 8.04 1.02 -9.99
C TYR A 79 8.35 0.69 -8.53
N ALA A 80 7.54 1.15 -7.56
CA ALA A 80 7.72 0.91 -6.13
C ALA A 80 7.33 -0.52 -5.72
N ARG A 81 8.00 -1.50 -6.32
CA ARG A 81 7.74 -2.95 -6.24
C ARG A 81 8.25 -3.63 -4.97
N ASP A 82 8.49 -2.88 -3.89
CA ASP A 82 8.81 -3.54 -2.63
C ASP A 82 7.50 -3.88 -1.94
N ASP A 83 7.20 -5.19 -1.89
CA ASP A 83 6.06 -5.81 -1.22
C ASP A 83 5.92 -5.43 0.27
N ASN A 84 6.96 -4.77 0.79
CA ASN A 84 7.11 -4.26 2.13
C ASN A 84 6.88 -2.75 2.24
N SER A 85 6.07 -2.13 1.37
CA SER A 85 5.60 -0.76 1.58
C SER A 85 4.75 -0.69 2.85
N ASN A 86 5.41 -0.60 4.00
CA ASN A 86 4.88 -0.48 5.36
C ASN A 86 4.30 0.93 5.56
N TYR A 87 3.58 1.41 4.57
CA TYR A 87 2.89 2.66 4.65
C TYR A 87 1.66 2.46 5.53
N SER A 88 1.45 3.40 6.45
CA SER A 88 0.47 3.20 7.49
C SER A 88 -0.27 4.49 7.83
N TYR A 89 -1.60 4.38 7.95
CA TYR A 89 -2.49 5.47 8.36
C TYR A 89 -2.61 5.53 9.88
N TYR A 90 -2.49 6.68 10.51
CA TYR A 90 -2.77 6.81 11.95
C TYR A 90 -3.62 8.05 12.24
N PHE A 91 -4.71 7.81 12.98
CA PHE A 91 -5.51 8.85 13.61
C PHE A 91 -5.06 8.94 15.07
N GLU A 92 -4.44 10.06 15.46
CA GLU A 92 -4.02 10.28 16.85
C GLU A 92 -5.21 10.43 17.79
N ASP A 93 -6.17 11.24 17.38
CA ASP A 93 -7.48 11.35 18.02
C ASP A 93 -8.47 10.53 17.22
N THR A 94 -9.20 9.60 17.85
CA THR A 94 -10.27 8.86 17.19
C THR A 94 -11.40 9.83 16.85
N PRO A 95 -11.51 10.31 15.60
CA PRO A 95 -12.52 11.29 15.28
C PRO A 95 -13.89 10.61 15.30
N LYS A 96 -14.95 11.39 15.53
CA LYS A 96 -16.33 10.90 15.37
C LYS A 96 -16.69 10.85 13.89
N LEU A 97 -15.91 10.07 13.13
CA LEU A 97 -16.03 9.97 11.70
C LEU A 97 -17.39 9.36 11.35
N GLU A 98 -18.23 10.09 10.62
CA GLU A 98 -19.54 9.59 10.20
C GLU A 98 -19.45 8.83 8.89
N GLU A 99 -18.60 9.30 7.99
CA GLU A 99 -18.45 8.76 6.64
C GLU A 99 -16.98 8.62 6.24
N ALA A 100 -16.66 7.45 5.68
CA ALA A 100 -15.34 7.13 5.15
C ALA A 100 -15.48 6.54 3.73
N ASP A 101 -14.72 7.09 2.79
CA ASP A 101 -14.59 6.58 1.42
C ASP A 101 -13.11 6.30 1.13
N ILE A 102 -12.75 5.03 1.02
CA ILE A 102 -11.37 4.60 0.83
C ILE A 102 -11.22 3.89 -0.50
N GLU A 103 -10.34 4.42 -1.34
CA GLU A 103 -9.94 3.84 -2.60
C GLU A 103 -8.42 3.68 -2.64
N SER A 104 -7.93 2.44 -2.65
CA SER A 104 -6.50 2.14 -2.51
C SER A 104 -6.07 0.91 -3.28
N THR A 105 -4.85 0.89 -3.83
CA THR A 105 -4.26 -0.32 -4.43
C THR A 105 -3.86 -1.37 -3.37
N TYR A 106 -3.40 -0.92 -2.19
CA TYR A 106 -2.97 -1.81 -1.10
C TYR A 106 -3.32 -1.17 0.25
N PRO A 107 -4.59 -1.24 0.68
CA PRO A 107 -4.96 -0.71 1.98
C PRO A 107 -4.47 -1.66 3.09
N ASP A 108 -3.82 -1.14 4.13
CA ASP A 108 -3.67 -1.86 5.40
C ASP A 108 -5.03 -1.92 6.11
N ILE A 109 -5.82 -2.93 5.74
CA ILE A 109 -7.17 -3.15 6.24
C ILE A 109 -7.15 -3.33 7.77
N ASN A 110 -6.14 -3.99 8.32
CA ASN A 110 -6.06 -4.28 9.76
C ASN A 110 -5.87 -3.00 10.57
N LYS A 111 -4.96 -2.14 10.14
CA LYS A 111 -4.75 -0.84 10.79
C LYS A 111 -5.96 0.07 10.58
N PHE A 112 -6.53 0.07 9.38
CA PHE A 112 -7.72 0.84 9.07
C PHE A 112 -8.89 0.49 9.99
N VAL A 113 -9.27 -0.78 10.10
CA VAL A 113 -10.38 -1.26 10.94
C VAL A 113 -10.18 -0.90 12.40
N ARG A 114 -8.93 -0.88 12.89
CA ARG A 114 -8.62 -0.45 14.27
C ARG A 114 -8.83 1.05 14.49
N SER A 115 -8.59 1.88 13.47
CA SER A 115 -8.71 3.33 13.56
C SER A 115 -10.16 3.84 13.46
N ILE A 116 -11.03 3.13 12.73
CA ILE A 116 -12.42 3.54 12.51
C ILE A 116 -13.40 2.87 13.48
N ARG A 117 -13.47 3.38 14.72
CA ARG A 117 -14.32 2.79 15.78
C ARG A 117 -15.81 3.15 15.70
N SER A 118 -16.21 4.19 14.96
CA SER A 118 -17.59 4.75 15.04
C SER A 118 -18.20 5.24 13.71
N VAL A 119 -17.78 4.67 12.58
CA VAL A 119 -18.25 5.07 11.24
C VAL A 119 -19.68 4.61 10.96
N LYS A 120 -20.52 5.52 10.44
CA LYS A 120 -21.91 5.22 10.04
C LYS A 120 -22.01 4.75 8.59
N ARG A 121 -21.21 5.34 7.69
CA ARG A 121 -21.15 5.01 6.25
C ARG A 121 -19.72 4.72 5.83
N LEU A 122 -19.48 3.53 5.32
CA LEU A 122 -18.16 3.10 4.87
C LEU A 122 -18.24 2.63 3.42
N SER A 123 -17.40 3.20 2.56
CA SER A 123 -17.13 2.72 1.21
C SER A 123 -15.67 2.29 1.12
N LEU A 124 -15.43 1.11 0.54
CA LEU A 124 -14.10 0.55 0.35
C LEU A 124 -13.97 0.04 -1.08
N CYS A 125 -12.97 0.55 -1.80
CA CYS A 125 -12.58 0.13 -3.13
C CYS A 125 -11.10 -0.29 -3.09
N ILE A 126 -10.85 -1.56 -3.38
CA ILE A 126 -9.49 -2.11 -3.48
C ILE A 126 -9.17 -2.22 -4.97
N ARG A 127 -8.18 -1.47 -5.42
CA ARG A 127 -7.71 -1.51 -6.81
C ARG A 127 -6.69 -2.64 -6.95
N VAL A 128 -6.91 -3.51 -7.92
CA VAL A 128 -5.94 -4.55 -8.28
C VAL A 128 -5.27 -4.10 -9.57
N ASN A 129 -3.93 -4.06 -9.59
CA ASN A 129 -3.19 -3.75 -10.80
C ASN A 129 -3.22 -5.01 -11.70
N ALA A 130 -3.87 -4.93 -12.86
CA ALA A 130 -4.06 -6.07 -13.77
C ALA A 130 -2.74 -6.69 -14.29
N ASP A 131 -1.63 -5.95 -14.24
CA ASP A 131 -0.31 -6.47 -14.60
C ASP A 131 0.30 -7.37 -13.52
N GLU A 132 -0.16 -7.29 -12.26
CA GLU A 132 0.26 -8.20 -11.20
C GLU A 132 -0.36 -9.59 -11.37
N GLU A 133 -1.63 -9.68 -11.77
CA GLU A 133 -2.27 -10.96 -12.09
C GLU A 133 -1.47 -11.72 -13.15
N ARG A 134 -0.95 -10.99 -14.15
CA ARG A 134 -0.10 -11.56 -15.20
C ARG A 134 1.26 -11.99 -14.67
N HIS A 135 1.89 -11.20 -13.80
CA HIS A 135 3.19 -11.53 -13.23
C HIS A 135 3.12 -12.77 -12.31
N TYR A 136 2.10 -12.84 -11.45
CA TYR A 136 1.86 -14.01 -10.60
C TYR A 136 1.49 -15.26 -11.41
N ALA A 137 0.70 -15.11 -12.48
CA ALA A 137 0.40 -16.23 -13.38
C ALA A 137 1.67 -16.77 -14.06
N ILE A 138 2.61 -15.89 -14.46
CA ILE A 138 3.89 -16.29 -15.04
C ILE A 138 4.77 -17.00 -14.00
N LEU A 139 4.88 -16.46 -12.77
CA LEU A 139 5.67 -17.08 -11.70
C LEU A 139 5.11 -18.46 -11.29
N GLN A 140 3.78 -18.60 -11.22
CA GLN A 140 3.14 -19.90 -10.96
C GLN A 140 3.39 -20.90 -12.09
N ALA A 141 3.33 -20.47 -13.35
CA ALA A 141 3.65 -21.33 -14.49
C ALA A 141 5.11 -21.83 -14.44
N ILE A 142 6.05 -20.93 -14.14
CA ILE A 142 7.48 -21.29 -13.99
C ILE A 142 7.69 -22.27 -12.81
N ALA A 143 7.03 -22.04 -11.67
CA ALA A 143 7.15 -22.92 -10.51
C ALA A 143 6.59 -24.33 -10.76
N LEU A 144 5.51 -24.44 -11.54
CA LEU A 144 4.94 -25.73 -11.95
C LEU A 144 5.88 -26.50 -12.90
N ASP A 145 6.52 -25.80 -13.85
CA ASP A 145 7.50 -26.42 -14.76
C ASP A 145 8.74 -26.95 -14.02
N GLU A 146 9.18 -26.30 -12.93
CA GLU A 146 10.30 -26.79 -12.11
C GLU A 146 9.98 -28.06 -11.30
N ASP A 147 8.73 -28.22 -10.84
CA ASP A 147 8.30 -29.40 -10.08
C ASP A 147 8.16 -30.64 -10.99
N GLU A 148 7.72 -30.50 -12.25
CA GLU A 148 7.69 -31.62 -13.22
C GLU A 148 9.08 -32.17 -13.55
N LEU A 149 10.11 -31.31 -13.60
CA LEU A 149 11.51 -31.73 -13.83
C LEU A 149 12.12 -32.49 -12.65
N ARG A 150 11.61 -32.28 -11.43
CA ARG A 150 12.08 -32.98 -10.22
C ARG A 150 11.53 -34.39 -10.09
N GLU A 151 10.37 -34.69 -10.68
CA GLU A 151 9.81 -36.04 -10.73
C GLU A 151 10.47 -36.94 -11.76
N THR A 152 11.18 -36.40 -12.76
CA THR A 152 12.01 -37.18 -13.68
C THR A 152 13.43 -37.38 -13.15
N ARG A 153 13.58 -38.01 -11.98
CA ARG A 153 14.87 -38.64 -11.63
C ARG A 153 14.94 -39.99 -12.33
N ASP A 154 15.78 -40.02 -13.36
CA ASP A 154 16.05 -41.13 -14.26
C ASP A 154 16.33 -42.46 -13.52
N GLU A 155 15.36 -43.38 -13.52
CA GLU A 155 15.48 -44.73 -12.96
C GLU A 155 16.34 -45.68 -13.83
N THR A 156 17.01 -45.19 -14.88
CA THR A 156 17.84 -46.04 -15.77
C THR A 156 19.31 -46.17 -15.37
N LEU A 157 19.70 -45.77 -14.15
CA LEU A 157 21.03 -46.14 -13.64
C LEU A 157 21.05 -47.64 -13.32
N PRO A 158 21.95 -48.43 -13.96
CA PRO A 158 22.02 -49.86 -13.70
C PRO A 158 22.45 -50.11 -12.25
N ASP A 159 21.88 -51.15 -11.65
CA ASP A 159 22.23 -51.60 -10.32
C ASP A 159 23.69 -52.08 -10.24
N GLU A 160 24.29 -51.97 -9.05
CA GLU A 160 25.68 -52.38 -8.78
C GLU A 160 25.96 -53.85 -9.13
N GLU A 161 24.91 -54.67 -9.21
CA GLU A 161 24.96 -56.08 -9.58
C GLU A 161 25.15 -56.29 -11.09
N GLY A 162 24.65 -55.36 -11.93
CA GLY A 162 24.91 -55.31 -13.37
C GLY A 162 26.34 -54.91 -13.73
N MET A 163 27.03 -54.14 -12.89
CA MET A 163 28.42 -53.71 -13.14
C MET A 163 29.46 -54.80 -12.83
N ASN A 164 29.16 -55.75 -11.95
CA ASN A 164 30.11 -56.80 -11.55
C ASN A 164 30.19 -58.00 -12.52
N ARG A 165 29.28 -58.11 -13.51
CA ARG A 165 29.30 -59.22 -14.50
C ARG A 165 30.18 -58.95 -15.73
N LEU A 166 30.74 -57.74 -15.87
CA LEU A 166 31.57 -57.33 -17.02
C LEU A 166 33.09 -57.44 -16.78
N GLN A 167 33.54 -57.97 -15.64
CA GLN A 167 34.97 -58.11 -15.32
C GLN A 167 35.52 -59.56 -15.41
N LEU A 168 34.82 -60.50 -16.06
CA LEU A 168 35.21 -61.92 -16.11
C LEU A 168 35.48 -62.52 -17.50
N PHE A 169 35.89 -61.72 -18.49
CA PHE A 169 36.50 -62.23 -19.72
C PHE A 169 37.75 -61.44 -20.11
#